data_AF-A0A8X6XP21-F1
#
_entry.id   AF-A0A8X6XP21-F1
#
_cell.length_a   1.000
_cell.length_b   1.000
_cell.length_c   1.000
_cell.angle_alpha   90.00
_cell.angle_beta   90.00
_cell.angle_gamma   90.00
#
_symmetry.space_group_name_H-M   'P 1'
#
loop_
_entity.id
_entity.type
_entity.pdbx_description
1 polymer ?
#
loop_
_entity_poly.entity_id
_entity_poly.type
_entity_poly.pdbx_seq_one_letter_code
_entity_poly.pdbx_strand_id
1 'polypeptide(L)'
;MGAILNSGVILFIILTISVISSNCFNLTLLHTNDVHSHFIEFNAHGGRCVDKLKEQKQCFGGFARQVSKIREIRSNRDNVIFLNGGDFYQGTVWYTLHRWQIVADLVNTLGIDVMSLGNHEFDDGLKGLFPFLKNLKPKVVVCNINSSKVPEFADYVEPSTIMEIGGEKVGVIGYLTPETKYLSSTGDLEFEDEVACIKREARRLATEEGLTKIMAVGHSGYAVDQSIAKEVPEIDIVVGGHTNTFLYTGTPPSIEEPQGPYPQVIEREDGSRALVVQDFAFGKYLGFLEVEFDSEGKISGWQGNPILLDSSVSEDPEILELLEPYGLEVKRRVRQTVGHTNVLLRGDRLTCRMKECNLGNFLADASLDYFIEQPTEKGWNFVAVALWNSGGIRSSIDERMNE
;
A
#
# COMPACT_ATOMS: atom_id res chain seq x y z
N MET A 1 -12.42 -94.67 -0.69
CA MET A 1 -12.34 -93.55 0.28
C MET A 1 -11.06 -92.80 0.02
N GLY A 2 -11.15 -91.71 -0.74
CA GLY A 2 -10.05 -90.78 -0.96
C GLY A 2 -10.19 -89.57 -0.05
N ALA A 3 -9.07 -88.94 0.28
CA ALA A 3 -9.03 -87.57 0.77
C ALA A 3 -7.76 -86.92 0.22
N ILE A 4 -7.94 -86.06 -0.78
CA ILE A 4 -6.91 -85.19 -1.35
C ILE A 4 -6.96 -83.90 -0.54
N LEU A 5 -5.88 -83.57 0.19
CA LEU A 5 -5.72 -82.27 0.84
C LEU A 5 -5.21 -81.26 -0.19
N ASN A 6 -6.08 -80.33 -0.55
CA ASN A 6 -5.78 -79.20 -1.44
C ASN A 6 -5.33 -78.01 -0.58
N SER A 7 -4.05 -77.65 -0.61
CA SER A 7 -3.52 -76.49 0.10
C SER A 7 -3.66 -75.25 -0.80
N GLY A 8 -4.74 -74.50 -0.61
CA GLY A 8 -4.97 -73.22 -1.28
C GLY A 8 -4.12 -72.11 -0.65
N VAL A 9 -3.22 -71.54 -1.43
CA VAL A 9 -2.48 -70.31 -1.08
C VAL A 9 -3.41 -69.12 -1.30
N ILE A 10 -3.79 -68.42 -0.22
CA ILE A 10 -4.55 -67.17 -0.28
C ILE A 10 -3.55 -66.03 -0.44
N LEU A 11 -3.50 -65.46 -1.65
CA LEU A 11 -2.70 -64.27 -1.96
C LEU A 11 -3.48 -63.03 -1.50
N PHE A 12 -3.06 -62.42 -0.37
CA PHE A 12 -3.57 -61.13 0.06
C PHE A 12 -2.97 -60.02 -0.81
N ILE A 13 -3.75 -59.49 -1.75
CA ILE A 13 -3.41 -58.26 -2.48
C ILE A 13 -3.67 -57.10 -1.51
N ILE A 14 -2.61 -56.54 -0.95
CA ILE A 14 -2.67 -55.30 -0.19
C ILE A 14 -2.81 -54.18 -1.23
N LEU A 15 -4.05 -53.71 -1.41
CA LEU A 15 -4.34 -52.52 -2.20
C LEU A 15 -3.95 -51.30 -1.36
N THR A 16 -2.74 -50.78 -1.56
CA THR A 16 -2.35 -49.47 -1.02
C THR A 16 -3.18 -48.40 -1.72
N ILE A 17 -4.27 -47.99 -1.09
CA ILE A 17 -4.98 -46.77 -1.45
C ILE A 17 -4.07 -45.61 -1.04
N SER A 18 -3.28 -45.11 -1.99
CA SER A 18 -2.65 -43.80 -1.83
C SER A 18 -3.79 -42.79 -1.79
N VAL A 19 -4.15 -42.34 -0.60
CA VAL A 19 -4.91 -41.11 -0.42
C VAL A 19 -4.00 -40.02 -0.94
N ILE A 20 -4.20 -39.60 -2.19
CA ILE A 20 -3.63 -38.36 -2.70
C ILE A 20 -4.33 -37.28 -1.88
N SER A 21 -3.70 -36.86 -0.79
CA SER A 21 -4.02 -35.58 -0.18
C SER A 21 -3.77 -34.54 -1.28
N SER A 22 -4.85 -34.01 -1.85
CA SER A 22 -4.78 -32.77 -2.61
C SER A 22 -4.34 -31.72 -1.60
N ASN A 23 -3.04 -31.44 -1.54
CA ASN A 23 -2.49 -30.50 -0.59
C ASN A 23 -2.86 -29.10 -1.11
N CYS A 24 -4.00 -28.57 -0.66
CA CYS A 24 -4.36 -27.19 -0.92
C CYS A 24 -3.41 -26.28 -0.14
N PHE A 25 -2.91 -25.23 -0.78
CA PHE A 25 -2.04 -24.25 -0.15
C PHE A 25 -2.86 -23.03 0.26
N ASN A 26 -2.96 -22.80 1.56
CA ASN A 26 -3.63 -21.63 2.11
C ASN A 26 -2.58 -20.55 2.41
N LEU A 27 -2.80 -19.37 1.84
CA LEU A 27 -1.96 -18.20 2.01
C LEU A 27 -2.75 -17.11 2.72
N THR A 28 -2.13 -16.48 3.72
CA THR A 28 -2.60 -15.21 4.27
C THR A 28 -1.81 -14.07 3.65
N LEU A 29 -2.48 -13.23 2.88
CA LEU A 29 -1.94 -11.99 2.34
C LEU A 29 -2.36 -10.81 3.22
N LEU A 30 -1.37 -10.18 3.83
CA LEU A 30 -1.49 -8.84 4.39
C LEU A 30 -1.06 -7.82 3.33
N HIS A 31 -1.70 -6.66 3.29
CA HIS A 31 -1.21 -5.55 2.46
C HIS A 31 -1.53 -4.17 3.01
N THR A 32 -0.76 -3.18 2.56
CA THR A 32 -0.98 -1.74 2.82
C THR A 32 -0.61 -0.91 1.60
N ASN A 33 -1.25 0.23 1.41
CA ASN A 33 -0.87 1.24 0.41
C ASN A 33 -1.12 2.68 0.92
N ASP A 34 -0.46 3.67 0.30
CA ASP A 34 -0.75 5.11 0.48
C ASP A 34 -0.76 5.59 1.95
N VAL A 35 0.18 5.11 2.76
CA VAL A 35 0.25 5.44 4.19
C VAL A 35 0.54 6.93 4.41
N HIS A 36 1.25 7.57 3.48
CA HIS A 36 1.47 9.03 3.46
C HIS A 36 1.82 9.61 4.84
N SER A 37 2.86 9.06 5.46
CA SER A 37 3.43 9.58 6.70
C SER A 37 2.46 9.69 7.90
N HIS A 38 1.37 8.93 7.91
CA HIS A 38 0.45 8.81 9.06
C HIS A 38 1.05 7.87 10.12
N PHE A 39 2.16 8.30 10.71
CA PHE A 39 2.93 7.47 11.65
C PHE A 39 2.27 7.30 13.02
N ILE A 40 1.55 8.33 13.47
CA ILE A 40 0.77 8.33 14.70
C ILE A 40 -0.72 8.21 14.38
N GLU A 41 -1.51 7.90 15.39
CA GLU A 41 -2.97 7.86 15.25
C GLU A 41 -3.58 9.18 14.79
N PHE A 42 -4.66 9.08 14.01
CA PHE A 42 -5.34 10.19 13.38
C PHE A 42 -6.86 10.04 13.53
N ASN A 43 -7.61 11.12 13.29
CA ASN A 43 -9.07 11.09 13.34
C ASN A 43 -9.68 10.38 12.12
N ALA A 44 -11.00 10.22 12.08
CA ALA A 44 -11.67 9.49 10.99
C ALA A 44 -11.35 10.00 9.57
N HIS A 45 -10.90 11.25 9.41
CA HIS A 45 -10.64 11.90 8.13
C HIS A 45 -9.14 12.04 7.79
N GLY A 46 -8.23 11.38 8.53
CA GLY A 46 -6.78 11.53 8.33
C GLY A 46 -6.18 12.78 8.98
N GLY A 47 -6.97 13.56 9.74
CA GLY A 47 -6.49 14.72 10.48
C GLY A 47 -5.91 14.34 11.85
N ARG A 48 -5.36 15.32 12.57
CA ARG A 48 -4.80 15.10 13.91
C ARG A 48 -5.83 14.46 14.87
N CYS A 49 -5.43 13.40 15.57
CA CYS A 49 -6.12 12.90 16.76
C CYS A 49 -5.82 13.83 17.95
N VAL A 50 -6.86 14.38 18.58
CA VAL A 50 -6.75 15.19 19.82
C VAL A 50 -7.30 14.42 21.00
N ASP A 51 -6.93 14.83 22.22
CA ASP A 51 -7.26 14.11 23.47
C ASP A 51 -8.75 13.79 23.59
N LYS A 52 -9.62 14.74 23.24
CA LYS A 52 -11.08 14.53 23.22
C LYS A 52 -11.50 13.39 22.28
N LEU A 53 -10.91 13.29 21.09
CA LEU A 53 -11.21 12.20 20.16
C LEU A 53 -10.64 10.87 20.66
N LYS A 54 -9.46 10.90 21.30
CA LYS A 54 -8.85 9.73 21.91
C LYS A 54 -9.73 9.16 23.03
N GLU A 55 -10.23 10.02 23.93
CA GLU A 55 -11.20 9.66 24.98
C GLU A 55 -12.49 9.06 24.40
N GLN A 56 -12.95 9.61 23.27
CA GLN A 56 -14.13 9.14 22.55
C GLN A 56 -13.89 7.90 21.68
N LYS A 57 -12.67 7.33 21.69
CA LYS A 57 -12.32 6.16 20.87
C LYS A 57 -12.46 6.41 19.36
N GLN A 58 -12.22 7.65 18.92
CA GLN A 58 -12.36 8.10 17.53
C GLN A 58 -11.01 8.37 16.85
N CYS A 59 -9.98 7.66 17.27
CA CYS A 59 -8.66 7.69 16.64
C CYS A 59 -8.33 6.33 16.02
N PHE A 60 -7.66 6.38 14.88
CA PHE A 60 -7.46 5.27 13.97
C PHE A 60 -6.02 5.22 13.48
N GLY A 61 -5.62 4.06 12.99
CA GLY A 61 -4.33 3.82 12.35
C GLY A 61 -3.14 4.13 13.26
N GLY A 62 -2.06 4.59 12.61
CA GLY A 62 -0.74 4.76 13.21
C GLY A 62 0.06 3.46 13.20
N PHE A 63 1.39 3.56 13.12
CA PHE A 63 2.28 2.41 13.03
C PHE A 63 2.19 1.50 14.25
N ALA A 64 1.96 2.07 15.44
CA ALA A 64 1.84 1.29 16.67
C ALA A 64 0.67 0.29 16.63
N ARG A 65 -0.48 0.66 16.06
CA ARG A 65 -1.62 -0.26 15.88
C ARG A 65 -1.39 -1.25 14.74
N GLN A 66 -0.82 -0.77 13.62
CA GLN A 66 -0.45 -1.63 12.50
C GLN A 66 0.46 -2.77 12.96
N VAL A 67 1.58 -2.44 13.62
CA VAL A 67 2.54 -3.42 14.12
C VAL A 67 1.90 -4.40 15.09
N SER A 68 1.08 -3.93 16.04
CA SER A 68 0.35 -4.81 16.96
C SER A 68 -0.53 -5.82 16.21
N LYS A 69 -1.35 -5.36 15.26
CA LYS A 69 -2.26 -6.24 14.51
C LYS A 69 -1.51 -7.20 13.59
N ILE A 70 -0.43 -6.75 12.94
CA ILE A 70 0.41 -7.61 12.09
C ILE A 70 1.08 -8.71 12.92
N ARG A 71 1.66 -8.36 14.08
CA ARG A 71 2.27 -9.32 15.02
C ARG A 71 1.22 -10.34 15.51
N GLU A 72 0.03 -9.88 15.89
CA GLU A 72 -1.09 -10.75 16.26
C GLU A 72 -1.42 -11.75 15.14
N ILE A 73 -1.58 -11.28 13.90
CA ILE A 73 -1.92 -12.15 12.77
C ILE A 73 -0.80 -13.16 12.49
N ARG A 74 0.46 -12.71 12.41
CA ARG A 74 1.61 -13.59 12.17
C ARG A 74 1.81 -14.62 13.28
N SER A 75 1.38 -14.35 14.51
CA SER A 75 1.46 -15.31 15.62
C SER A 75 0.38 -16.39 15.59
N ASN A 76 -0.73 -16.14 14.89
CA ASN A 76 -1.92 -17.00 14.88
C ASN A 76 -2.18 -17.67 13.52
N ARG A 77 -1.36 -17.38 12.51
CA ARG A 77 -1.53 -17.90 11.15
C ARG A 77 -0.20 -18.36 10.58
N ASP A 78 -0.28 -19.45 9.84
CA ASP A 78 0.81 -19.93 9.00
C ASP A 78 0.75 -19.26 7.61
N ASN A 79 1.84 -19.36 6.85
CA ASN A 79 1.91 -18.93 5.46
C ASN A 79 1.48 -17.47 5.23
N VAL A 80 2.01 -16.56 6.05
CA VAL A 80 1.71 -15.12 5.96
C VAL A 80 2.74 -14.42 5.09
N ILE A 81 2.28 -13.73 4.05
CA ILE A 81 3.06 -12.74 3.29
C ILE A 81 2.49 -11.35 3.51
N PHE A 82 3.35 -10.35 3.66
CA PHE A 82 2.96 -8.96 3.78
C PHE A 82 3.55 -8.14 2.62
N LEU A 83 2.66 -7.58 1.80
CA LEU A 83 2.99 -6.77 0.64
C LEU A 83 2.69 -5.28 0.88
N ASN A 84 3.44 -4.38 0.25
CA ASN A 84 3.11 -2.95 0.28
C ASN A 84 3.14 -2.33 -1.12
N GLY A 85 2.08 -1.59 -1.44
CA GLY A 85 1.87 -0.94 -2.73
C GLY A 85 2.47 0.46 -2.86
N GLY A 86 3.44 0.87 -2.04
CA GLY A 86 4.12 2.17 -2.13
C GLY A 86 3.42 3.34 -1.40
N ASP A 87 4.00 4.54 -1.55
CA ASP A 87 3.56 5.83 -0.99
C ASP A 87 3.54 5.89 0.56
N PHE A 88 4.68 5.58 1.17
CA PHE A 88 4.95 5.94 2.56
C PHE A 88 5.31 7.42 2.71
N TYR A 89 5.97 7.98 1.71
CA TYR A 89 6.43 9.37 1.70
C TYR A 89 5.28 10.37 1.67
N GLN A 90 5.61 11.60 2.11
CA GLN A 90 4.75 12.78 2.08
C GLN A 90 3.47 12.65 2.92
N GLY A 91 2.82 13.76 3.26
CA GLY A 91 1.44 13.77 3.79
C GLY A 91 1.27 14.39 5.17
N THR A 92 2.27 14.29 6.04
CA THR A 92 2.25 14.94 7.36
C THR A 92 3.57 15.66 7.64
N VAL A 93 3.56 16.54 8.66
CA VAL A 93 4.75 17.28 9.10
C VAL A 93 5.91 16.38 9.52
N TRP A 94 5.62 15.12 9.89
CA TRP A 94 6.65 14.16 10.27
C TRP A 94 7.65 13.92 9.14
N TYR A 95 7.16 13.74 7.90
CA TYR A 95 8.02 13.58 6.75
C TYR A 95 8.74 14.88 6.38
N THR A 96 8.08 16.03 6.49
CA THR A 96 8.72 17.33 6.22
C THR A 96 9.96 17.55 7.08
N LEU A 97 9.89 17.16 8.35
CA LEU A 97 10.97 17.34 9.32
C LEU A 97 12.02 16.22 9.26
N HIS A 98 11.58 14.96 9.18
CA HIS A 98 12.45 13.79 9.39
C HIS A 98 12.76 13.01 8.12
N ARG A 99 12.09 13.32 7.01
CA ARG A 99 12.35 12.78 5.68
C ARG A 99 12.40 11.26 5.68
N TRP A 100 13.30 10.69 4.89
CA TRP A 100 13.42 9.25 4.71
C TRP A 100 13.79 8.48 5.98
N GLN A 101 14.47 9.12 6.94
CA GLN A 101 14.99 8.44 8.14
C GLN A 101 13.87 7.84 8.98
N ILE A 102 12.86 8.64 9.33
CA ILE A 102 11.72 8.14 10.11
C ILE A 102 10.92 7.09 9.33
N VAL A 103 10.83 7.25 8.00
CA VAL A 103 10.11 6.30 7.15
C VAL A 103 10.82 4.95 7.18
N ALA A 104 12.13 4.91 6.95
CA ALA A 104 12.92 3.68 6.97
C ALA A 104 12.84 2.98 8.34
N ASP A 105 13.01 3.72 9.43
CA ASP A 105 12.95 3.18 10.79
C ASP A 105 11.61 2.50 11.05
N LEU A 106 10.50 3.16 10.71
CA LEU A 106 9.15 2.66 10.94
C LEU A 106 8.77 1.52 9.99
N VAL A 107 9.08 1.64 8.70
CA VAL A 107 8.80 0.59 7.69
C VAL A 107 9.51 -0.71 8.08
N ASN A 108 10.72 -0.63 8.62
CA ASN A 108 11.47 -1.78 9.11
C ASN A 108 10.85 -2.49 10.32
N THR A 109 9.89 -1.87 11.01
CA THR A 109 9.16 -2.49 12.13
C THR A 109 7.91 -3.25 11.70
N LEU A 110 7.36 -2.93 10.52
CA LEU A 110 6.12 -3.51 10.00
C LEU A 110 6.29 -4.99 9.61
N GLY A 111 7.50 -5.43 9.30
CA GLY A 111 7.75 -6.80 8.82
C GLY A 111 7.13 -7.05 7.46
N ILE A 112 7.24 -6.07 6.55
CA ILE A 112 6.89 -6.21 5.14
C ILE A 112 7.88 -7.17 4.48
N ASP A 113 7.38 -8.11 3.70
CA ASP A 113 8.21 -9.07 2.98
C ASP A 113 8.68 -8.48 1.64
N VAL A 114 7.75 -7.89 0.89
CA VAL A 114 8.01 -7.27 -0.41
C VAL A 114 7.23 -5.97 -0.55
N MET A 115 7.88 -4.91 -1.01
CA MET A 115 7.23 -3.64 -1.34
C MET A 115 7.54 -3.18 -2.76
N SER A 116 6.59 -2.50 -3.38
CA SER A 116 6.87 -1.66 -4.55
C SER A 116 7.18 -0.23 -4.12
N LEU A 117 7.67 0.57 -5.06
CA LEU A 117 7.75 2.02 -4.90
C LEU A 117 6.41 2.64 -5.32
N GLY A 118 6.05 3.74 -4.67
CA GLY A 118 5.04 4.68 -5.10
C GLY A 118 5.66 5.92 -5.72
N ASN A 119 4.82 6.81 -6.24
CA ASN A 119 5.33 8.02 -6.88
C ASN A 119 5.94 9.00 -5.88
N HIS A 120 5.46 9.02 -4.63
CA HIS A 120 5.94 9.95 -3.62
C HIS A 120 7.30 9.57 -3.03
N GLU A 121 7.76 8.32 -3.17
CA GLU A 121 9.13 7.93 -2.79
C GLU A 121 10.23 8.72 -3.55
N PHE A 122 9.86 9.35 -4.67
CA PHE A 122 10.74 10.19 -5.49
C PHE A 122 10.64 11.69 -5.18
N ASP A 123 9.87 12.13 -4.18
CA ASP A 123 9.58 13.56 -3.93
C ASP A 123 10.84 14.38 -3.65
N ASP A 124 11.78 13.81 -2.88
CA ASP A 124 13.10 14.40 -2.60
C ASP A 124 14.18 13.94 -3.59
N GLY A 125 13.74 13.38 -4.72
CA GLY A 125 14.52 12.80 -5.80
C GLY A 125 15.41 11.64 -5.39
N LEU A 126 16.32 11.25 -6.28
CA LEU A 126 17.24 10.12 -6.04
C LEU A 126 18.11 10.31 -4.79
N LYS A 127 18.37 11.57 -4.39
CA LYS A 127 19.08 11.91 -3.15
C LYS A 127 18.31 11.54 -1.88
N GLY A 128 16.98 11.59 -1.92
CA GLY A 128 16.12 11.11 -0.84
C GLY A 128 15.79 9.61 -0.94
N LEU A 129 15.74 9.08 -2.16
CA LEU A 129 15.38 7.68 -2.42
C LEU A 129 16.50 6.68 -2.11
N PHE A 130 17.73 6.89 -2.58
CA PHE A 130 18.82 5.93 -2.36
C PHE A 130 19.14 5.67 -0.88
N PRO A 131 19.24 6.67 0.01
CA PRO A 131 19.47 6.37 1.41
C PRO A 131 18.27 5.65 2.05
N PHE A 132 17.04 5.89 1.60
CA PHE A 132 15.87 5.12 2.03
C PHE A 132 16.01 3.65 1.64
N LEU A 133 16.17 3.38 0.36
CA LEU A 133 16.34 2.03 -0.18
C LEU A 133 17.48 1.26 0.50
N LYS A 134 18.61 1.92 0.73
CA LYS A 134 19.77 1.34 1.42
C LYS A 134 19.48 0.91 2.86
N ASN A 135 18.55 1.57 3.54
CA ASN A 135 18.23 1.33 4.95
C ASN A 135 16.96 0.50 5.13
N LEU A 136 16.32 0.03 4.05
CA LEU A 136 15.16 -0.84 4.12
C LEU A 136 15.54 -2.31 4.34
N LYS A 137 14.70 -3.02 5.09
CA LYS A 137 14.69 -4.48 5.23
C LYS A 137 13.79 -5.23 4.23
N PRO A 138 12.60 -4.74 3.80
CA PRO A 138 11.81 -5.46 2.81
C PRO A 138 12.56 -5.57 1.48
N LYS A 139 12.23 -6.59 0.70
CA LYS A 139 12.65 -6.63 -0.71
C LYS A 139 11.89 -5.57 -1.48
N VAL A 140 12.58 -4.76 -2.28
CA VAL A 140 11.95 -3.73 -3.11
C VAL A 140 11.91 -4.21 -4.55
N VAL A 141 10.72 -4.22 -5.14
CA VAL A 141 10.52 -4.68 -6.52
C VAL A 141 9.84 -3.60 -7.38
N VAL A 142 10.35 -3.36 -8.58
CA VAL A 142 9.70 -2.55 -9.63
C VAL A 142 10.23 -3.00 -10.99
N CYS A 143 9.37 -3.56 -11.85
CA CYS A 143 9.81 -4.12 -13.12
C CYS A 143 9.94 -3.07 -14.24
N ASN A 144 9.12 -2.01 -14.19
CA ASN A 144 8.91 -1.11 -15.32
C ASN A 144 9.72 0.19 -15.23
N ILE A 145 10.83 0.17 -14.48
CA ILE A 145 11.79 1.28 -14.44
C ILE A 145 13.04 0.90 -15.24
N ASN A 146 13.33 1.68 -16.27
CA ASN A 146 14.60 1.59 -16.98
C ASN A 146 15.63 2.50 -16.31
N SER A 147 16.57 1.85 -15.62
CA SER A 147 17.66 2.48 -14.88
C SER A 147 18.98 2.59 -15.66
N SER A 148 18.99 2.40 -16.98
CA SER A 148 20.25 2.39 -17.77
C SER A 148 21.08 3.68 -17.64
N LYS A 149 20.43 4.82 -17.36
CA LYS A 149 21.09 6.12 -17.11
C LYS A 149 21.41 6.38 -15.62
N VAL A 150 20.88 5.53 -14.73
CA VAL A 150 21.02 5.62 -13.27
C VAL A 150 21.30 4.20 -12.74
N PRO A 151 22.45 3.58 -13.10
CA PRO A 151 22.69 2.16 -12.85
C PRO A 151 22.69 1.78 -11.36
N GLU A 152 23.05 2.71 -10.46
CA GLU A 152 22.97 2.52 -9.00
C GLU A 152 21.56 2.13 -8.52
N PHE A 153 20.49 2.47 -9.26
CA PHE A 153 19.13 2.06 -8.91
C PHE A 153 18.97 0.53 -8.86
N ALA A 154 19.68 -0.19 -9.74
CA ALA A 154 19.62 -1.65 -9.81
C ALA A 154 20.31 -2.37 -8.64
N ASP A 155 21.09 -1.65 -7.80
CA ASP A 155 21.71 -2.22 -6.61
C ASP A 155 20.68 -2.45 -5.47
N TYR A 156 19.50 -1.81 -5.57
CA TYR A 156 18.50 -1.81 -4.50
C TYR A 156 17.14 -2.37 -4.91
N VAL A 157 16.84 -2.44 -6.21
CA VAL A 157 15.51 -2.78 -6.72
C VAL A 157 15.62 -3.85 -7.80
N GLU A 158 14.82 -4.91 -7.65
CA GLU A 158 14.70 -5.99 -8.63
C GLU A 158 13.36 -5.88 -9.39
N PRO A 159 13.21 -6.46 -10.59
CA PRO A 159 11.92 -6.48 -11.27
C PRO A 159 10.85 -7.30 -10.53
N SER A 160 11.30 -8.42 -9.94
CA SER A 160 10.47 -9.36 -9.20
C SER A 160 11.32 -10.11 -8.18
N THR A 161 10.66 -10.83 -7.26
CA THR A 161 11.33 -11.75 -6.34
C THR A 161 10.51 -13.01 -6.12
N ILE A 162 11.16 -14.08 -5.68
CA ILE A 162 10.51 -15.35 -5.33
C ILE A 162 10.58 -15.52 -3.82
N MET A 163 9.43 -15.80 -3.21
CA MET A 163 9.26 -16.05 -1.78
C MET A 163 8.93 -17.52 -1.56
N GLU A 164 9.60 -18.15 -0.60
CA GLU A 164 9.29 -19.52 -0.16
C GLU A 164 8.42 -19.46 1.09
N ILE A 165 7.19 -19.95 1.01
CA ILE A 165 6.16 -19.82 2.04
C ILE A 165 5.48 -21.18 2.20
N GLY A 166 5.60 -21.81 3.37
CA GLY A 166 4.98 -23.11 3.63
C GLY A 166 5.48 -24.23 2.70
N GLY A 167 6.70 -24.10 2.15
CA GLY A 167 7.26 -25.03 1.15
C GLY A 167 6.82 -24.76 -0.30
N GLU A 168 5.98 -23.76 -0.53
CA GLU A 168 5.55 -23.31 -1.86
C GLU A 168 6.33 -22.08 -2.31
N LYS A 169 6.56 -21.95 -3.63
CA LYS A 169 7.16 -20.75 -4.22
C LYS A 169 6.08 -19.79 -4.71
N VAL A 170 6.19 -18.53 -4.32
CA VAL A 170 5.32 -17.44 -4.75
C VAL A 170 6.17 -16.35 -5.42
N GLY A 171 5.86 -16.01 -6.67
CA GLY A 171 6.49 -14.89 -7.36
C GLY A 171 5.79 -13.58 -7.02
N VAL A 172 6.56 -12.51 -6.85
CA VAL A 172 6.03 -11.16 -6.60
C VAL A 172 6.71 -10.18 -7.54
N ILE A 173 5.93 -9.55 -8.43
CA ILE A 173 6.40 -8.60 -9.44
C ILE A 173 6.01 -7.19 -9.03
N GLY A 174 6.97 -6.26 -9.11
CA GLY A 174 6.74 -4.86 -8.79
C GLY A 174 6.29 -4.03 -9.98
N TYR A 175 5.48 -2.99 -9.75
CA TYR A 175 5.17 -1.98 -10.77
C TYR A 175 4.88 -0.61 -10.16
N LEU A 176 5.06 0.43 -10.98
CA LEU A 176 4.83 1.83 -10.59
C LEU A 176 4.32 2.63 -11.80
N THR A 177 3.40 3.57 -11.58
CA THR A 177 2.86 4.41 -12.66
C THR A 177 3.96 5.17 -13.41
N PRO A 178 3.98 5.13 -14.76
CA PRO A 178 4.83 5.98 -15.59
C PRO A 178 4.59 7.47 -15.37
N GLU A 179 3.42 7.85 -14.84
CA GLU A 179 3.12 9.23 -14.47
C GLU A 179 4.08 9.77 -13.39
N THR A 180 4.79 8.90 -12.65
CA THR A 180 5.80 9.30 -11.67
C THR A 180 6.83 10.26 -12.27
N LYS A 181 7.16 10.13 -13.57
CA LYS A 181 8.04 11.06 -14.30
C LYS A 181 7.58 12.51 -14.24
N TYR A 182 6.28 12.75 -14.10
CA TYR A 182 5.64 14.05 -14.06
C TYR A 182 5.14 14.43 -12.67
N LEU A 183 4.84 13.44 -11.82
CA LEU A 183 4.32 13.64 -10.47
C LEU A 183 5.43 13.90 -9.45
N SER A 184 6.67 13.49 -9.73
CA SER A 184 7.76 13.54 -8.76
C SER A 184 9.15 13.72 -9.41
N SER A 185 10.22 13.71 -8.61
CA SER A 185 11.58 14.09 -9.04
C SER A 185 12.45 12.88 -9.41
N THR A 186 12.12 12.18 -10.49
CA THR A 186 12.76 10.89 -10.84
C THR A 186 14.14 10.99 -11.50
N GLY A 187 14.58 12.18 -11.89
CA GLY A 187 15.82 12.38 -12.64
C GLY A 187 15.77 11.70 -14.01
N ASP A 188 16.84 10.96 -14.33
CA ASP A 188 17.03 10.30 -15.63
C ASP A 188 16.43 8.88 -15.71
N LEU A 189 15.68 8.44 -14.69
CA LEU A 189 14.90 7.22 -14.77
C LEU A 189 13.78 7.36 -15.81
N GLU A 190 13.61 6.32 -16.61
CA GLU A 190 12.52 6.23 -17.59
C GLU A 190 11.56 5.11 -17.17
N PHE A 191 10.29 5.25 -17.54
CA PHE A 191 9.22 4.35 -17.11
C PHE A 191 8.58 3.70 -18.33
N GLU A 192 8.47 2.37 -18.30
CA GLU A 192 7.79 1.56 -19.29
C GLU A 192 6.32 1.31 -18.88
N ASP A 193 5.49 0.92 -19.84
CA ASP A 193 4.12 0.46 -19.58
C ASP A 193 4.11 -0.71 -18.59
N GLU A 194 3.27 -0.61 -17.56
CA GLU A 194 3.20 -1.57 -16.46
C GLU A 194 2.77 -2.94 -16.94
N VAL A 195 1.68 -3.00 -17.73
CA VAL A 195 1.09 -4.26 -18.20
C VAL A 195 2.08 -5.00 -19.08
N ALA A 196 2.74 -4.31 -20.01
CA ALA A 196 3.74 -4.88 -20.90
C ALA A 196 4.94 -5.45 -20.12
N CYS A 197 5.40 -4.73 -19.10
CA CYS A 197 6.48 -5.20 -18.26
C CYS A 197 6.09 -6.41 -17.40
N ILE A 198 4.96 -6.34 -16.70
CA ILE A 198 4.47 -7.43 -15.85
C ILE A 198 4.22 -8.68 -16.69
N LYS A 199 3.65 -8.55 -17.89
CA LYS A 199 3.43 -9.67 -18.80
C LYS A 199 4.73 -10.38 -19.18
N ARG A 200 5.79 -9.62 -19.45
CA ARG A 200 7.12 -10.16 -19.75
C ARG A 200 7.70 -10.90 -18.55
N GLU A 201 7.65 -10.29 -17.38
CA GLU A 201 8.25 -10.84 -16.17
C GLU A 201 7.46 -12.02 -15.59
N ALA A 202 6.13 -11.98 -15.63
CA ALA A 202 5.27 -13.07 -15.19
C ALA A 202 5.44 -14.31 -16.06
N ARG A 203 5.53 -14.13 -17.40
CA ARG A 203 5.86 -15.23 -18.31
C ARG A 203 7.23 -15.83 -17.99
N ARG A 204 8.25 -15.00 -17.71
CA ARG A 204 9.59 -15.47 -17.33
C ARG A 204 9.53 -16.34 -16.07
N LEU A 205 8.88 -15.86 -15.00
CA LEU A 205 8.69 -16.61 -13.77
C LEU A 205 7.91 -17.92 -13.99
N ALA A 206 6.86 -17.90 -14.82
CA ALA A 206 6.09 -19.10 -15.11
C ALA A 206 6.89 -20.14 -15.91
N THR A 207 7.65 -19.72 -16.93
CA THR A 207 8.31 -20.66 -17.86
C THR A 207 9.71 -21.09 -17.45
N GLU A 208 10.49 -20.18 -16.86
CA GLU A 208 11.89 -20.45 -16.51
C GLU A 208 12.01 -20.98 -15.08
N GLU A 209 11.19 -20.46 -14.16
CA GLU A 209 11.21 -20.83 -12.74
C GLU A 209 10.10 -21.83 -12.37
N GLY A 210 9.16 -22.09 -13.29
CA GLY A 210 8.06 -23.05 -13.10
C GLY A 210 7.02 -22.60 -12.08
N LEU A 211 6.88 -21.29 -11.84
CA LEU A 211 5.93 -20.77 -10.86
C LEU A 211 4.49 -20.87 -11.35
N THR A 212 3.61 -21.34 -10.46
CA THR A 212 2.16 -21.37 -10.68
C THR A 212 1.40 -20.36 -9.84
N LYS A 213 2.08 -19.64 -8.93
CA LYS A 213 1.51 -18.65 -8.02
C LYS A 213 2.28 -17.35 -8.16
N ILE A 214 1.69 -16.34 -8.81
CA ILE A 214 2.36 -15.08 -9.09
C ILE A 214 1.46 -13.89 -8.71
N MET A 215 2.03 -12.96 -7.96
CA MET A 215 1.37 -11.73 -7.54
C MET A 215 2.03 -10.53 -8.21
N ALA A 216 1.24 -9.50 -8.48
CA ALA A 216 1.74 -8.17 -8.78
C ALA A 216 1.49 -7.26 -7.57
N VAL A 217 2.49 -6.47 -7.19
CA VAL A 217 2.37 -5.42 -6.15
C VAL A 217 2.86 -4.10 -6.72
N GLY A 218 2.09 -3.03 -6.57
CA GLY A 218 2.47 -1.78 -7.20
C GLY A 218 1.54 -0.61 -7.00
N HIS A 219 1.85 0.45 -7.75
CA HIS A 219 1.34 1.79 -7.49
C HIS A 219 0.93 2.51 -8.79
N SER A 220 -0.14 2.03 -9.42
CA SER A 220 -0.67 2.62 -10.67
C SER A 220 -2.16 2.94 -10.65
N GLY A 221 -2.84 2.67 -9.54
CA GLY A 221 -4.26 2.95 -9.39
C GLY A 221 -5.15 1.81 -9.84
N TYR A 222 -6.34 1.78 -9.24
CA TYR A 222 -7.25 0.64 -9.30
C TYR A 222 -7.66 0.24 -10.72
N ALA A 223 -7.80 1.19 -11.64
CA ALA A 223 -8.13 0.87 -13.03
C ALA A 223 -6.99 0.09 -13.73
N VAL A 224 -5.73 0.48 -13.49
CA VAL A 224 -4.57 -0.23 -14.05
C VAL A 224 -4.41 -1.58 -13.36
N ASP A 225 -4.65 -1.67 -12.06
CA ASP A 225 -4.64 -2.93 -11.32
C ASP A 225 -5.63 -3.95 -11.91
N GLN A 226 -6.84 -3.50 -12.28
CA GLN A 226 -7.82 -4.32 -12.98
C GLN A 226 -7.36 -4.73 -14.39
N SER A 227 -6.70 -3.85 -15.13
CA SER A 227 -6.13 -4.18 -16.44
C SER A 227 -5.01 -5.22 -16.34
N ILE A 228 -4.11 -5.10 -15.36
CA ILE A 228 -3.07 -6.09 -15.08
C ILE A 228 -3.71 -7.46 -14.82
N ALA A 229 -4.68 -7.51 -13.91
CA ALA A 229 -5.42 -8.73 -13.57
C ALA A 229 -6.13 -9.32 -14.79
N LYS A 230 -6.63 -8.49 -15.71
CA LYS A 230 -7.33 -8.96 -16.92
C LYS A 230 -6.37 -9.45 -18.03
N GLU A 231 -5.26 -8.76 -18.25
CA GLU A 231 -4.43 -8.91 -19.45
C GLU A 231 -3.18 -9.79 -19.28
N VAL A 232 -2.86 -10.16 -18.03
CA VAL A 232 -1.74 -11.05 -17.68
C VAL A 232 -2.27 -12.34 -17.03
N PRO A 233 -2.51 -13.40 -17.81
CA PRO A 233 -3.09 -14.65 -17.33
C PRO A 233 -2.31 -15.33 -16.20
N GLU A 234 -0.98 -15.14 -16.16
CA GLU A 234 -0.10 -15.71 -15.15
C GLU A 234 -0.23 -15.07 -13.77
N ILE A 235 -0.87 -13.90 -13.63
CA ILE A 235 -1.06 -13.22 -12.34
C ILE A 235 -2.31 -13.74 -11.64
N ASP A 236 -2.19 -14.13 -10.39
CA ASP A 236 -3.30 -14.58 -9.54
C ASP A 236 -3.87 -13.46 -8.69
N ILE A 237 -3.01 -12.58 -8.17
CA ILE A 237 -3.38 -11.52 -7.24
C ILE A 237 -2.67 -10.21 -7.61
N VAL A 238 -3.40 -9.10 -7.60
CA VAL A 238 -2.87 -7.75 -7.74
C VAL A 238 -3.11 -6.96 -6.47
N VAL A 239 -2.03 -6.48 -5.84
CA VAL A 239 -2.03 -5.60 -4.67
C VAL A 239 -1.66 -4.20 -5.12
N GLY A 240 -2.64 -3.30 -5.15
CA GLY A 240 -2.48 -1.96 -5.71
C GLY A 240 -2.26 -0.86 -4.67
N GLY A 241 -2.25 0.37 -5.18
CA GLY A 241 -2.20 1.63 -4.43
C GLY A 241 -2.56 2.83 -5.33
N HIS A 242 -2.13 4.04 -4.97
CA HIS A 242 -2.21 5.31 -5.71
C HIS A 242 -3.57 6.01 -5.68
N THR A 243 -4.64 5.26 -5.92
CA THR A 243 -6.00 5.81 -6.03
C THR A 243 -6.73 5.90 -4.69
N ASN A 244 -6.11 5.40 -3.63
CA ASN A 244 -6.70 5.26 -2.29
C ASN A 244 -8.03 4.50 -2.31
N THR A 245 -8.12 3.45 -3.13
CA THR A 245 -9.39 2.76 -3.35
C THR A 245 -9.76 1.95 -2.11
N PHE A 246 -10.94 2.21 -1.57
CA PHE A 246 -11.50 1.41 -0.50
C PHE A 246 -12.40 0.32 -1.09
N LEU A 247 -12.00 -0.94 -0.91
CA LEU A 247 -12.80 -2.10 -1.29
C LEU A 247 -13.30 -2.79 -0.01
N TYR A 248 -14.57 -3.19 0.01
CA TYR A 248 -15.14 -3.86 1.18
C TYR A 248 -16.34 -4.73 0.79
N THR A 249 -16.42 -5.93 1.36
CA THR A 249 -17.58 -6.82 1.20
C THR A 249 -18.46 -6.77 2.45
N GLY A 250 -19.71 -6.32 2.29
CA GLY A 250 -20.68 -6.17 3.38
C GLY A 250 -20.81 -4.72 3.85
N THR A 251 -21.14 -4.54 5.13
CA THR A 251 -21.29 -3.19 5.73
C THR A 251 -19.91 -2.63 6.10
N PRO A 252 -19.49 -1.47 5.56
CA PRO A 252 -18.20 -0.87 5.89
C PRO A 252 -18.15 -0.45 7.37
N PRO A 253 -16.99 -0.57 8.05
CA PRO A 253 -16.87 -0.36 9.49
C PRO A 253 -16.65 1.10 9.89
N SER A 254 -16.51 2.02 8.93
CA SER A 254 -16.21 3.43 9.14
C SER A 254 -16.81 4.27 8.00
N ILE A 255 -16.43 5.55 7.89
CA ILE A 255 -17.02 6.56 7.00
C ILE A 255 -16.70 6.39 5.52
N GLU A 256 -15.77 5.51 5.16
CA GLU A 256 -15.36 5.29 3.77
C GLU A 256 -16.43 4.54 2.99
N GLU A 257 -16.80 5.05 1.81
CA GLU A 257 -17.72 4.37 0.90
C GLU A 257 -16.95 3.35 0.03
N PRO A 258 -17.32 2.05 0.05
CA PRO A 258 -16.67 1.04 -0.80
C PRO A 258 -16.87 1.34 -2.28
N GLN A 259 -15.79 1.30 -3.06
CA GLN A 259 -15.79 1.44 -4.52
C GLN A 259 -15.98 0.09 -5.25
N GLY A 260 -16.01 -1.01 -4.50
CA GLY A 260 -16.19 -2.36 -5.00
C GLY A 260 -16.10 -3.40 -3.87
N PRO A 261 -16.40 -4.67 -4.17
CA PRO A 261 -16.21 -5.77 -3.23
C PRO A 261 -14.73 -5.99 -2.94
N TYR A 262 -14.43 -6.55 -1.77
CA TYR A 262 -13.10 -7.03 -1.42
C TYR A 262 -13.07 -8.56 -1.36
N PRO A 263 -12.15 -9.23 -2.09
CA PRO A 263 -11.39 -8.68 -3.21
C PRO A 263 -12.30 -8.39 -4.41
N GLN A 264 -11.84 -7.56 -5.35
CA GLN A 264 -12.47 -7.48 -6.66
C GLN A 264 -12.02 -8.69 -7.48
N VAL A 265 -12.98 -9.49 -7.95
CA VAL A 265 -12.70 -10.64 -8.81
C VAL A 265 -12.74 -10.19 -10.27
N ILE A 266 -11.69 -10.54 -11.02
CA ILE A 266 -11.60 -10.32 -12.47
C ILE A 266 -11.63 -11.69 -13.15
N GLU A 267 -12.77 -12.02 -13.74
CA GLU A 267 -12.97 -13.23 -14.53
C GLU A 267 -12.43 -13.02 -15.95
N ARG A 268 -11.71 -14.01 -16.48
CA ARG A 268 -11.10 -13.98 -17.81
C ARG A 268 -11.84 -14.88 -18.80
N GLU A 269 -11.58 -14.67 -20.09
CA GLU A 269 -12.24 -15.43 -21.17
C GLU A 269 -11.89 -16.93 -21.15
N ASP A 270 -10.72 -17.29 -20.65
CA ASP A 270 -10.28 -18.68 -20.51
C ASP A 270 -10.84 -19.38 -19.25
N GLY A 271 -11.68 -18.69 -18.48
CA GLY A 271 -12.27 -19.18 -17.24
C GLY A 271 -11.34 -19.13 -16.03
N SER A 272 -10.11 -18.64 -16.17
CA SER A 272 -9.26 -18.27 -15.04
C SER A 272 -9.72 -16.94 -14.44
N ARG A 273 -9.22 -16.64 -13.23
CA ARG A 273 -9.55 -15.40 -12.54
C ARG A 273 -8.34 -14.85 -11.80
N ALA A 274 -8.38 -13.55 -11.51
CA ALA A 274 -7.47 -12.89 -10.59
C ALA A 274 -8.21 -12.05 -9.55
N LEU A 275 -7.56 -11.82 -8.41
CA LEU A 275 -8.08 -11.03 -7.31
C LEU A 275 -7.34 -9.69 -7.23
N VAL A 276 -8.08 -8.58 -7.18
CA VAL A 276 -7.52 -7.24 -7.03
C VAL A 276 -7.88 -6.68 -5.66
N VAL A 277 -6.89 -6.14 -4.94
CA VAL A 277 -7.05 -5.57 -3.61
C VAL A 277 -6.35 -4.22 -3.47
N GLN A 278 -6.97 -3.32 -2.70
CA GLN A 278 -6.41 -2.10 -2.12
C GLN A 278 -7.04 -1.90 -0.73
N ASP A 279 -6.39 -1.19 0.18
CA ASP A 279 -6.83 -1.01 1.56
C ASP A 279 -7.07 0.45 1.97
N PHE A 280 -7.60 1.24 1.04
CA PHE A 280 -7.78 2.68 1.21
C PHE A 280 -6.43 3.40 1.30
N ALA A 281 -6.08 3.98 2.45
CA ALA A 281 -4.91 4.82 2.65
C ALA A 281 -4.64 5.11 4.13
N PHE A 282 -3.54 5.82 4.38
CA PHE A 282 -3.13 6.40 5.65
C PHE A 282 -2.78 5.36 6.73
N GLY A 283 -2.76 4.06 6.38
CA GLY A 283 -2.68 2.99 7.38
C GLY A 283 -3.88 2.98 8.32
N LYS A 284 -5.05 3.44 7.86
CA LYS A 284 -6.33 3.36 8.62
C LYS A 284 -6.83 1.92 8.70
N TYR A 285 -6.60 1.17 7.63
CA TYR A 285 -6.89 -0.24 7.52
C TYR A 285 -5.59 -1.03 7.37
N LEU A 286 -5.69 -2.32 7.61
CA LEU A 286 -4.72 -3.31 7.18
C LEU A 286 -5.43 -4.27 6.23
N GLY A 287 -5.03 -4.28 4.97
CA GLY A 287 -5.49 -5.26 3.99
C GLY A 287 -5.30 -6.69 4.50
N PHE A 288 -6.34 -7.50 4.43
CA PHE A 288 -6.33 -8.89 4.89
C PHE A 288 -7.11 -9.78 3.92
N LEU A 289 -6.41 -10.71 3.26
CA LEU A 289 -6.99 -11.68 2.34
C LEU A 289 -6.44 -13.08 2.63
N GLU A 290 -7.32 -14.05 2.84
CA GLU A 290 -6.99 -15.46 2.83
C GLU A 290 -7.34 -16.03 1.45
N VAL A 291 -6.39 -16.74 0.84
CA VAL A 291 -6.54 -17.36 -0.49
C VAL A 291 -6.15 -18.82 -0.42
N GLU A 292 -6.99 -19.66 -1.00
CA GLU A 292 -6.74 -21.09 -1.16
C GLU A 292 -6.32 -21.35 -2.60
N PHE A 293 -5.18 -22.02 -2.76
CA PHE A 293 -4.69 -22.52 -4.04
C PHE A 293 -4.85 -24.04 -4.09
N ASP A 294 -5.33 -24.56 -5.22
CA ASP A 294 -5.37 -26.00 -5.47
C ASP A 294 -3.98 -26.57 -5.80
N SER A 295 -3.92 -27.89 -6.04
CA SER A 295 -2.67 -28.59 -6.35
C SER A 295 -2.04 -28.18 -7.70
N GLU A 296 -2.79 -27.52 -8.59
CA GLU A 296 -2.26 -26.96 -9.84
C GLU A 296 -1.76 -25.51 -9.64
N GLY A 297 -1.94 -24.94 -8.44
CA GLY A 297 -1.59 -23.57 -8.11
C GLY A 297 -2.65 -22.55 -8.55
N LYS A 298 -3.88 -22.97 -8.85
CA LYS A 298 -4.98 -22.06 -9.20
C LYS A 298 -5.79 -21.70 -7.97
N ILE A 299 -6.35 -20.48 -7.97
CA ILE A 299 -7.23 -20.03 -6.88
C ILE A 299 -8.53 -20.87 -6.85
N SER A 300 -8.74 -21.58 -5.74
CA SER A 300 -9.94 -22.38 -5.48
C SER A 300 -10.92 -21.71 -4.52
N GLY A 301 -10.46 -20.77 -3.69
CA GLY A 301 -11.27 -20.07 -2.71
C GLY A 301 -10.58 -18.82 -2.14
N TRP A 302 -11.36 -17.90 -1.59
CA TRP A 302 -10.83 -16.72 -0.88
C TRP A 302 -11.85 -16.16 0.10
N GLN A 303 -11.35 -15.47 1.12
CA GLN A 303 -12.14 -14.66 2.04
C GLN A 303 -11.30 -13.52 2.62
N GLY A 304 -11.95 -12.47 3.11
CA GLY A 304 -11.23 -11.38 3.77
C GLY A 304 -11.95 -10.03 3.66
N ASN A 305 -11.36 -9.03 4.29
CA ASN A 305 -11.73 -7.61 4.24
C ASN A 305 -10.59 -6.79 4.87
N PRO A 306 -10.37 -5.52 4.49
CA PRO A 306 -9.47 -4.65 5.21
C PRO A 306 -9.90 -4.50 6.68
N ILE A 307 -8.96 -4.71 7.61
CA ILE A 307 -9.20 -4.64 9.05
C ILE A 307 -9.09 -3.18 9.48
N LEU A 308 -10.17 -2.60 10.02
CA LEU A 308 -10.12 -1.26 10.59
C LEU A 308 -9.21 -1.23 11.82
N LEU A 309 -8.22 -0.34 11.82
CA LEU A 309 -7.30 -0.16 12.94
C LEU A 309 -7.81 0.95 13.87
N ASP A 310 -8.91 0.67 14.58
CA ASP A 310 -9.48 1.59 15.56
C ASP A 310 -8.90 1.38 16.98
N SER A 311 -9.50 2.05 17.96
CA SER A 311 -9.12 1.95 19.37
C SER A 311 -9.25 0.55 20.01
N SER A 312 -9.91 -0.42 19.35
CA SER A 312 -9.95 -1.81 19.82
C SER A 312 -8.63 -2.55 19.60
N VAL A 313 -7.80 -2.06 18.67
CA VAL A 313 -6.43 -2.54 18.47
C VAL A 313 -5.50 -1.76 19.38
N SER A 314 -4.74 -2.48 20.21
CA SER A 314 -3.74 -1.87 21.09
C SER A 314 -2.60 -1.22 20.30
N GLU A 315 -2.02 -0.17 20.86
CA GLU A 315 -0.78 0.43 20.34
C GLU A 315 0.43 -0.35 20.85
N ASP A 316 1.38 -0.66 19.95
CA ASP A 316 2.62 -1.33 20.31
C ASP A 316 3.55 -0.38 21.07
N PRO A 317 3.98 -0.71 22.31
CA PRO A 317 4.79 0.19 23.14
C PRO A 317 6.18 0.45 22.57
N GLU A 318 6.80 -0.51 21.85
CA GLU A 318 8.13 -0.32 21.26
C GLU A 318 8.08 0.72 20.14
N ILE A 319 6.98 0.74 19.39
CA ILE A 319 6.77 1.71 18.31
C ILE A 319 6.49 3.11 18.87
N LEU A 320 5.74 3.19 19.97
CA LEU A 320 5.52 4.46 20.67
C LEU A 320 6.84 5.05 21.20
N GLU A 321 7.72 4.21 21.75
CA GLU A 321 9.05 4.61 22.20
C GLU A 321 9.94 5.06 21.02
N LEU A 322 9.93 4.33 19.91
CA LEU A 322 10.64 4.72 18.67
C LEU A 322 10.18 6.10 18.14
N LEU A 323 8.89 6.39 18.22
CA LEU A 323 8.31 7.66 17.76
C LEU A 323 8.57 8.85 18.70
N GLU A 324 8.89 8.61 19.96
CA GLU A 324 9.06 9.66 20.97
C GLU A 324 10.12 10.72 20.58
N PRO A 325 11.38 10.38 20.24
CA PRO A 325 12.40 11.38 19.92
C PRO A 325 12.02 12.21 18.70
N TYR A 326 11.47 11.58 17.66
CA TYR A 326 10.94 12.26 16.48
C TYR A 326 9.80 13.23 16.84
N GLY A 327 8.89 12.80 17.72
CA GLY A 327 7.75 13.57 18.17
C GLY A 327 8.11 14.80 19.02
N LEU A 328 9.22 14.76 19.76
CA LEU A 328 9.71 15.92 20.51
C LEU A 328 10.11 17.09 19.59
N GLU A 329 10.76 16.80 18.46
CA GLU A 329 11.08 17.81 17.47
C GLU A 329 9.82 18.35 16.80
N VAL A 330 8.90 17.47 16.38
CA VAL A 330 7.61 17.89 15.82
C VAL A 330 6.91 18.84 16.78
N LYS A 331 6.74 18.44 18.06
CA LYS A 331 6.12 19.27 19.11
C LYS A 331 6.82 20.64 19.27
N ARG A 332 8.15 20.70 19.19
CA ARG A 332 8.89 21.97 19.28
C ARG A 332 8.55 22.90 18.12
N ARG A 333 8.37 22.37 16.91
CA ARG A 333 8.09 23.14 15.69
C ARG A 333 6.61 23.52 15.56
N VAL A 334 5.68 22.65 15.99
CA VAL A 334 4.23 22.87 15.81
C VAL A 334 3.54 23.62 16.96
N ARG A 335 4.26 23.96 18.05
CA ARG A 335 3.71 24.71 19.19
C ARG A 335 3.42 26.18 18.90
N GLN A 336 3.89 26.71 17.78
CA GLN A 336 3.65 28.09 17.42
C GLN A 336 2.31 28.19 16.70
N THR A 337 1.31 28.77 17.36
CA THR A 337 0.07 29.18 16.71
C THR A 337 0.40 30.23 15.66
N VAL A 338 0.10 29.92 14.39
CA VAL A 338 0.26 30.86 13.26
C VAL A 338 -0.99 31.74 13.13
N GLY A 339 -2.17 31.21 13.45
CA GLY A 339 -3.46 31.91 13.43
C GLY A 339 -4.61 30.97 13.79
N HIS A 340 -5.85 31.47 13.65
CA HIS A 340 -7.09 30.72 13.90
C HIS A 340 -8.03 30.85 12.70
N THR A 341 -8.86 29.83 12.47
CA THR A 341 -9.95 29.89 11.47
C THR A 341 -11.32 29.78 12.13
N ASN A 342 -12.27 30.61 11.74
CA ASN A 342 -13.66 30.54 12.25
C ASN A 342 -14.57 29.64 11.37
N VAL A 343 -14.00 28.99 10.36
CA VAL A 343 -14.71 28.13 9.41
C VAL A 343 -13.87 26.89 9.09
N LEU A 344 -14.54 25.79 8.74
CA LEU A 344 -13.87 24.61 8.18
C LEU A 344 -13.13 25.02 6.91
N LEU A 345 -11.80 24.95 6.93
CA LEU A 345 -11.01 25.06 5.71
C LEU A 345 -11.00 23.68 5.03
N ARG A 346 -11.93 23.52 4.10
CA ARG A 346 -12.20 22.25 3.42
C ARG A 346 -11.15 22.01 2.35
N GLY A 347 -10.32 21.00 2.59
CA GLY A 347 -9.20 20.58 1.75
C GLY A 347 -9.28 19.12 1.30
N ASP A 348 -10.43 18.46 1.47
CA ASP A 348 -10.58 17.05 1.10
C ASP A 348 -10.57 16.84 -0.42
N ARG A 349 -10.09 15.65 -0.82
CA ARG A 349 -9.93 15.28 -2.24
C ARG A 349 -11.25 15.33 -3.01
N LEU A 350 -12.35 14.88 -2.41
CA LEU A 350 -13.67 14.82 -3.05
C LEU A 350 -14.23 16.21 -3.38
N THR A 351 -13.82 17.23 -2.62
CA THR A 351 -14.21 18.61 -2.87
C THR A 351 -13.21 19.33 -3.77
N CYS A 352 -11.96 19.49 -3.35
CA CYS A 352 -11.00 20.35 -4.05
C CYS A 352 -10.62 19.88 -5.45
N ARG A 353 -10.73 18.57 -5.76
CA ARG A 353 -10.41 18.04 -7.09
C ARG A 353 -11.57 18.13 -8.08
N MET A 354 -12.80 18.29 -7.59
CA MET A 354 -14.02 18.25 -8.40
C MET A 354 -14.68 19.62 -8.56
N LYS A 355 -14.44 20.53 -7.61
CA LYS A 355 -15.02 21.86 -7.58
C LYS A 355 -14.16 22.82 -6.75
N GLU A 356 -14.57 24.08 -6.72
CA GLU A 356 -13.97 25.10 -5.85
C GLU A 356 -14.02 24.68 -4.38
N CYS A 357 -12.95 24.96 -3.65
CA CYS A 357 -12.85 24.72 -2.21
C CYS A 357 -12.20 25.90 -1.50
N ASN A 358 -12.68 26.24 -0.30
CA ASN A 358 -12.26 27.45 0.39
C ASN A 358 -10.82 27.41 0.89
N LEU A 359 -10.24 26.23 1.16
CA LEU A 359 -8.80 26.12 1.44
C LEU A 359 -7.97 26.43 0.19
N GLY A 360 -8.44 26.02 -0.99
CA GLY A 360 -7.79 26.39 -2.26
C GLY A 360 -7.80 27.90 -2.50
N ASN A 361 -8.93 28.55 -2.24
CA ASN A 361 -9.03 30.01 -2.30
C ASN A 361 -8.08 30.67 -1.30
N PHE A 362 -8.08 30.22 -0.04
CA PHE A 362 -7.18 30.75 0.98
C PHE A 362 -5.70 30.65 0.59
N LEU A 363 -5.27 29.51 0.02
CA LEU A 363 -3.88 29.33 -0.44
C LEU A 363 -3.54 30.22 -1.63
N ALA A 364 -4.45 30.35 -2.60
CA ALA A 364 -4.25 31.24 -3.74
C ALA A 364 -4.20 32.71 -3.32
N ASP A 365 -5.10 33.13 -2.44
CA ASP A 365 -5.14 34.49 -1.88
C ASP A 365 -3.86 34.78 -1.07
N ALA A 366 -3.44 33.87 -0.20
CA ALA A 366 -2.20 34.02 0.59
C ALA A 366 -0.95 34.09 -0.31
N SER A 367 -0.91 33.30 -1.39
CA SER A 367 0.17 33.36 -2.36
C SER A 367 0.20 34.70 -3.07
N LEU A 368 -0.96 35.21 -3.48
CA LEU A 368 -1.07 36.50 -4.14
C LEU A 368 -0.67 37.64 -3.19
N ASP A 369 -1.18 37.64 -1.96
CA ASP A 369 -0.86 38.61 -0.90
C ASP A 369 0.66 38.68 -0.65
N TYR A 370 1.34 37.54 -0.59
CA TYR A 370 2.79 37.47 -0.42
C TYR A 370 3.57 38.19 -1.54
N PHE A 371 3.08 38.16 -2.77
CA PHE A 371 3.74 38.80 -3.93
C PHE A 371 3.18 40.19 -4.27
N ILE A 372 2.12 40.65 -3.61
CA ILE A 372 1.64 42.03 -3.73
C ILE A 372 2.52 42.91 -2.85
N GLU A 373 3.57 43.46 -3.45
CA GLU A 373 4.47 44.40 -2.75
C GLU A 373 4.14 45.85 -3.12
N GLN A 374 4.47 46.28 -4.34
CA GLN A 374 4.27 47.66 -4.80
C GLN A 374 3.74 47.74 -6.24
N PRO A 375 2.96 48.79 -6.56
CA PRO A 375 2.57 49.09 -7.93
C PRO A 375 3.78 49.24 -8.84
N THR A 376 3.63 48.74 -10.07
CA THR A 376 4.62 48.94 -11.13
C THR A 376 4.19 50.09 -12.03
N GLU A 377 5.09 50.56 -12.89
CA GLU A 377 4.75 51.54 -13.92
C GLU A 377 3.61 51.07 -14.86
N LYS A 378 3.37 49.75 -14.94
CA LYS A 378 2.40 49.13 -15.86
C LYS A 378 1.11 48.65 -15.17
N GLY A 379 0.98 48.78 -13.85
CA GLY A 379 -0.20 48.29 -13.14
C GLY A 379 -0.08 48.31 -11.62
N TRP A 380 -1.18 47.99 -10.95
CA TRP A 380 -1.29 48.03 -9.48
C TRP A 380 -0.38 47.02 -8.76
N ASN A 381 0.07 45.96 -9.46
CA ASN A 381 1.14 45.03 -9.05
C ASN A 381 1.69 44.29 -10.28
N PHE A 382 2.81 43.55 -10.15
CA PHE A 382 3.36 42.71 -11.22
C PHE A 382 2.71 41.32 -11.33
N VAL A 383 2.00 40.86 -10.29
CA VAL A 383 1.22 39.62 -10.28
C VAL A 383 -0.23 39.88 -9.86
N ALA A 384 -1.17 39.20 -10.52
CA ALA A 384 -2.61 39.33 -10.29
C ALA A 384 -3.35 37.99 -10.21
N VAL A 385 -2.65 36.87 -10.43
CA VAL A 385 -3.25 35.53 -10.45
C VAL A 385 -2.31 34.56 -9.73
N ALA A 386 -2.87 33.77 -8.82
CA ALA A 386 -2.24 32.60 -8.24
C ALA A 386 -3.04 31.36 -8.64
N LEU A 387 -2.33 30.27 -8.94
CA LEU A 387 -2.93 28.97 -9.24
C LEU A 387 -2.36 27.96 -8.25
N TRP A 388 -3.23 27.15 -7.67
CA TRP A 388 -2.85 26.06 -6.79
C TRP A 388 -3.48 24.76 -7.30
N ASN A 389 -2.68 23.75 -7.59
CA ASN A 389 -3.23 22.47 -8.02
C ASN A 389 -3.88 21.77 -6.83
N SER A 390 -5.11 21.28 -7.03
CA SER A 390 -5.87 20.61 -5.98
C SER A 390 -5.18 19.36 -5.42
N GLY A 391 -4.28 18.73 -6.18
CA GLY A 391 -3.46 17.61 -5.73
C GLY A 391 -2.46 17.95 -4.61
N GLY A 392 -2.04 19.22 -4.53
CA GLY A 392 -1.17 19.75 -3.48
C GLY A 392 -1.91 20.08 -2.18
N ILE A 393 -3.25 20.07 -2.18
CA ILE A 393 -4.07 20.23 -0.98
C ILE A 393 -4.37 18.85 -0.41
N ARG A 394 -3.81 18.54 0.76
CA ARG A 394 -3.74 17.16 1.28
C ARG A 394 -4.68 16.88 2.44
N SER A 395 -5.19 17.90 3.13
CA SER A 395 -6.06 17.73 4.29
C SER A 395 -6.91 18.98 4.55
N SER A 396 -8.00 18.80 5.30
CA SER A 396 -8.83 19.90 5.81
C SER A 396 -8.33 20.40 7.17
N ILE A 397 -8.63 21.66 7.51
CA ILE A 397 -8.39 22.22 8.85
C ILE A 397 -9.75 22.54 9.48
N ASP A 398 -10.07 21.84 10.56
CA ASP A 398 -11.32 21.98 11.31
C ASP A 398 -11.21 23.14 12.30
N GLU A 399 -12.14 24.10 12.22
CA GLU A 399 -12.26 25.27 13.09
C GLU A 399 -12.46 24.90 14.57
N ARG A 400 -12.95 23.69 14.84
CA ARG A 400 -13.14 23.18 16.21
C ARG A 400 -11.83 22.73 16.84
N MET A 401 -10.71 22.79 16.10
CA MET A 401 -9.36 22.38 16.53
C MET A 401 -8.45 23.59 16.84
N ASN A 402 -9.01 24.79 16.98
CA ASN A 402 -8.28 26.02 17.32
C ASN A 402 -7.69 26.05 18.75
N GLU A 403 -8.00 25.04 19.58
CA GLU A 403 -7.60 24.94 20.99
C GLU A 403 -6.42 23.99 21.22
#